data_AF-A0A401M7Z8-F1
#
_entry.id   AF-A0A401M7Z8-F1
#
_cell.length_a   1.000
_cell.length_b   1.000
_cell.length_c   1.000
_cell.angle_alpha   90.00
_cell.angle_beta   90.00
_cell.angle_gamma   90.00
#
_symmetry.space_group_name_H-M   'P 1'
#
loop_
_entity.id
_entity.type
_entity.pdbx_description
1 polymer ?
#
loop_
_entity_poly.entity_id
_entity_poly.type
_entity_poly.pdbx_seq_one_letter_code
_entity_poly.pdbx_strand_id
1 'polypeptide(L)'
;MVKQALEAFGSVGLTHLADLTENRACRFASAAVYVDEQGDLHTFADDSRKPGSIAATPDRGHGPRSWSDLWSIFVPEGATATLAALPPAEQEQVFAEWAKCSIVAALGQWLARAH
;
A
#
# COMPACT_ATOMS: atom_id res chain seq x y z
N MET A 1 1.79 4.07 12.69
CA MET A 1 0.42 4.37 13.13
C MET A 1 -0.62 3.47 12.48
N VAL A 2 -0.58 3.23 11.15
CA VAL A 2 -1.53 2.31 10.49
C VAL A 2 -1.44 0.88 11.04
N LYS A 3 -0.23 0.37 11.31
CA LYS A 3 -0.04 -0.97 11.92
C LYS A 3 -0.74 -1.09 13.28
N GLN A 4 -0.55 -0.11 14.17
CA GLN A 4 -1.19 -0.10 15.48
C GLN A 4 -2.72 0.00 15.39
N ALA A 5 -3.23 0.82 14.47
CA ALA A 5 -4.68 0.91 14.22
C ALA A 5 -5.24 -0.41 13.69
N LEU A 6 -4.53 -1.07 12.78
CA LEU A 6 -4.91 -2.38 12.26
C LEU A 6 -4.87 -3.47 13.33
N GLU A 7 -3.88 -3.45 14.23
CA GLU A 7 -3.80 -4.37 15.38
C GLU A 7 -4.92 -4.13 16.39
N ALA A 8 -5.28 -2.88 16.65
CA ALA A 8 -6.32 -2.53 17.63
C ALA A 8 -7.74 -2.78 17.11
N PHE A 9 -8.00 -2.45 15.84
CA PHE A 9 -9.35 -2.40 15.28
C PHE A 9 -9.62 -3.50 14.24
N GLY A 10 -8.57 -4.13 13.71
CA GLY A 10 -8.67 -5.03 12.58
C GLY A 10 -9.16 -4.35 11.30
N SER A 11 -9.32 -5.13 10.24
CA SER A 11 -9.89 -4.67 8.98
C SER A 11 -11.34 -4.19 9.15
N VAL A 12 -12.15 -4.87 9.97
CA VAL A 12 -13.55 -4.50 10.24
C VAL A 12 -13.65 -3.12 10.91
N GLY A 13 -12.85 -2.87 11.95
CA GLY A 13 -12.88 -1.58 12.63
C GLY A 13 -12.37 -0.44 11.74
N LEU A 14 -11.38 -0.69 10.88
CA LEU A 14 -10.96 0.29 9.86
C LEU A 14 -12.07 0.60 8.85
N THR A 15 -12.83 -0.40 8.37
CA THR A 15 -13.97 -0.15 7.48
C THR A 15 -15.09 0.64 8.15
N HIS A 16 -15.31 0.42 9.45
CA HIS A 16 -16.29 1.16 10.24
C HIS A 16 -15.86 2.61 10.49
N LEU A 17 -14.58 2.85 10.80
CA LEU A 17 -14.06 4.21 10.91
C LEU A 17 -14.21 4.98 9.59
N ALA A 18 -14.10 4.29 8.45
CA ALA A 18 -14.31 4.88 7.12
C ALA A 18 -15.81 5.14 6.80
N ASP A 19 -16.76 4.57 7.54
CA ASP A 19 -18.18 4.98 7.45
C ASP A 19 -18.42 6.35 8.10
N LEU A 20 -17.54 6.76 9.03
CA LEU A 20 -17.65 8.02 9.76
C LEU A 20 -16.99 9.19 9.01
N THR A 21 -16.46 8.96 7.81
CA THR A 21 -15.81 9.98 6.98
C THR A 21 -16.65 10.33 5.76
N GLU A 22 -16.51 11.56 5.26
CA GLU A 22 -17.25 12.04 4.07
C GLU A 22 -16.92 11.23 2.81
N ASN A 23 -15.67 10.79 2.68
CA ASN A 23 -15.24 9.91 1.61
C ASN A 23 -14.36 8.78 2.16
N ARG A 24 -14.21 7.73 1.34
CA ARG A 24 -13.42 6.54 1.65
C ARG A 24 -12.09 6.51 0.88
N ALA A 25 -11.68 7.64 0.28
CA ALA A 25 -10.51 7.70 -0.58
C ALA A 25 -9.24 7.47 0.23
N CYS A 26 -8.35 6.61 -0.28
CA CYS A 26 -7.09 6.30 0.38
C CYS A 26 -6.01 5.95 -0.63
N ARG A 27 -4.76 5.91 -0.19
CA ARG A 27 -3.63 5.45 -1.00
C ARG A 27 -2.56 4.84 -0.10
N PHE A 28 -1.74 3.96 -0.67
CA PHE A 28 -0.49 3.56 -0.03
C PHE A 28 0.59 4.57 -0.36
N ALA A 29 1.25 5.08 0.67
CA ALA A 29 2.50 5.84 0.55
C ALA A 29 3.66 4.98 1.06
N SER A 30 4.87 5.24 0.59
CA SER A 30 6.07 4.55 1.05
C SER A 30 7.22 5.52 1.18
N ALA A 31 8.06 5.32 2.19
CA ALA A 31 9.30 6.05 2.36
C ALA A 31 10.41 5.10 2.81
N ALA A 32 11.62 5.32 2.32
CA ALA A 32 12.86 4.72 2.79
C ALA A 32 13.84 5.85 3.13
N VAL A 33 14.57 5.67 4.23
CA VAL A 33 15.62 6.60 4.66
C VAL A 33 16.89 5.78 4.84
N TYR A 34 17.97 6.25 4.24
CA TYR A 34 19.31 5.68 4.36
C TYR A 34 20.24 6.71 4.99
N VAL A 35 21.10 6.27 5.91
CA VAL A 35 22.17 7.08 6.53
C VAL A 35 23.49 6.52 6.03
N ASP A 36 24.29 7.32 5.36
CA ASP A 36 25.61 6.89 4.88
C ASP A 36 26.71 6.97 5.96
N GLU A 37 27.94 6.63 5.60
CA GLU A 37 29.08 6.63 6.52
C GLU A 37 29.48 8.05 6.98
N GLN A 38 29.13 9.08 6.20
CA GLN A 38 29.32 10.49 6.55
C GLN A 38 28.22 10.98 7.51
N GLY A 39 27.15 10.21 7.68
CA GLY A 39 25.99 10.55 8.48
C GLY A 39 24.94 11.35 7.71
N ASP A 40 25.06 11.46 6.38
CA ASP A 40 24.10 12.18 5.56
C ASP A 40 22.82 11.35 5.35
N LEU A 41 21.68 12.03 5.36
CA LEU A 41 20.35 11.43 5.21
C LEU A 41 19.89 11.45 3.76
N HIS A 42 19.62 10.26 3.22
CA HIS A 42 19.07 10.07 1.87
C HIS A 42 17.65 9.54 1.99
N THR A 43 16.67 10.38 1.64
CA THR A 43 15.25 10.06 1.75
C THR A 43 14.64 9.77 0.38
N PHE A 44 13.97 8.63 0.25
CA PHE A 44 13.22 8.20 -0.92
C PHE A 44 11.76 8.07 -0.50
N ALA A 45 10.90 8.96 -0.95
CA ALA A 45 9.47 8.92 -0.63
C ALA A 45 8.65 8.89 -1.92
N ASP A 46 7.58 8.08 -1.90
CA ASP A 46 6.59 7.99 -2.95
C ASP A 46 5.19 8.02 -2.32
N ASP A 47 4.42 9.04 -2.71
CA ASP A 47 2.99 9.15 -2.44
C ASP A 47 2.16 9.22 -3.74
N SER A 48 2.80 8.96 -4.89
CA SER A 48 2.20 9.13 -6.22
C SER A 48 1.39 7.92 -6.69
N ARG A 49 1.38 6.82 -5.92
CA ARG A 49 0.59 5.63 -6.24
C ARG A 49 -0.86 6.02 -6.50
N LYS A 50 -1.44 5.43 -7.55
CA LYS A 50 -2.85 5.61 -7.86
C LYS A 50 -3.69 5.40 -6.61
N PRO A 51 -4.66 6.28 -6.36
CA PRO A 51 -5.52 6.16 -5.19
C PRO A 51 -6.39 4.90 -5.31
N GLY A 52 -7.14 4.67 -4.25
CA GLY A 52 -8.20 3.68 -4.19
C GLY A 52 -9.22 4.11 -3.15
N SER A 53 -9.99 3.15 -2.66
CA SER A 53 -10.93 3.39 -1.58
C SER A 53 -10.90 2.29 -0.53
N ILE A 54 -11.37 2.61 0.67
CA ILE A 54 -11.64 1.63 1.72
C ILE A 54 -13.00 0.97 1.43
N ALA A 55 -13.01 -0.35 1.27
CA ALA A 55 -14.20 -1.16 1.07
C ALA A 55 -15.22 -1.00 2.21
N ALA A 56 -16.51 -1.17 1.89
CA ALA A 56 -17.57 -1.15 2.91
C ALA A 56 -17.44 -2.32 3.90
N THR A 57 -17.03 -3.49 3.40
CA THR A 57 -16.81 -4.70 4.20
C THR A 57 -15.47 -5.34 3.81
N PRO A 58 -14.70 -5.88 4.76
CA PRO A 58 -13.49 -6.60 4.41
C PRO A 58 -13.77 -7.85 3.57
N ASP A 59 -12.96 -8.06 2.54
CA ASP A 59 -12.97 -9.25 1.69
C ASP A 59 -11.55 -9.72 1.43
N ARG A 60 -11.20 -10.93 1.86
CA ARG A 60 -9.87 -11.53 1.67
C ARG A 60 -9.76 -12.34 0.38
N GLY A 61 -10.86 -12.55 -0.33
CA GLY A 61 -10.94 -13.53 -1.41
C GLY A 61 -10.63 -14.95 -0.92
N HIS A 62 -10.24 -15.81 -1.86
CA HIS A 62 -9.90 -17.21 -1.62
C HIS A 62 -8.41 -17.53 -1.84
N GLY A 63 -7.60 -16.50 -2.15
CA GLY A 63 -6.19 -16.67 -2.47
C GLY A 63 -5.30 -16.73 -1.23
N PRO A 64 -4.18 -17.48 -1.25
CA PRO A 64 -3.24 -17.55 -0.13
C PRO A 64 -2.39 -16.28 0.03
N ARG A 65 -2.45 -15.33 -0.92
CA ARG A 65 -1.67 -14.09 -0.91
C ARG A 65 -2.44 -12.97 -0.20
N SER A 66 -2.28 -12.85 1.12
CA SER A 66 -2.54 -11.57 1.80
C SER A 66 -1.38 -11.23 2.72
N TRP A 67 -0.47 -10.39 2.27
CA TRP A 67 0.69 -9.98 3.06
C TRP A 67 0.31 -9.02 4.20
N SER A 68 -0.85 -8.36 4.09
CA SER A 68 -1.43 -7.50 5.11
C SER A 68 -2.96 -7.56 5.08
N ASP A 69 -3.59 -7.45 6.25
CA ASP A 69 -5.04 -7.29 6.39
C ASP A 69 -5.57 -6.01 5.73
N LEU A 70 -4.69 -5.04 5.43
CA LEU A 70 -5.06 -3.87 4.63
C LEU A 70 -5.49 -4.24 3.21
N TRP A 71 -4.97 -5.34 2.66
CA TRP A 71 -5.35 -5.78 1.31
C TRP A 71 -6.79 -6.26 1.26
N SER A 72 -7.36 -6.67 2.40
CA SER A 72 -8.76 -7.07 2.46
C SER A 72 -9.71 -5.89 2.52
N ILE A 73 -9.23 -4.65 2.57
CA ILE A 73 -10.07 -3.45 2.66
C ILE A 73 -9.71 -2.40 1.61
N PHE A 74 -8.56 -2.51 0.95
CA PHE A 74 -8.18 -1.57 -0.11
C PHE A 74 -8.74 -2.01 -1.46
N VAL A 75 -9.55 -1.16 -2.09
CA VAL A 75 -10.05 -1.32 -3.46
C VAL A 75 -9.24 -0.39 -4.37
N PRO A 76 -8.40 -0.91 -5.29
CA PRO A 76 -7.67 -0.08 -6.23
C PRO A 76 -8.60 0.75 -7.12
N GLU A 77 -8.16 1.92 -7.57
CA GLU A 77 -8.91 2.73 -8.55
C GLU A 77 -9.25 1.89 -9.80
N GLY A 78 -10.53 1.93 -10.20
CA GLY A 78 -11.05 1.19 -11.34
C GLY A 78 -11.37 -0.29 -11.08
N ALA A 79 -11.03 -0.83 -9.90
CA ALA A 79 -11.38 -2.19 -9.50
C ALA A 79 -12.77 -2.26 -8.85
N THR A 80 -13.39 -3.45 -8.90
CA THR A 80 -14.67 -3.73 -8.23
C THR A 80 -14.51 -4.56 -6.95
N ALA A 81 -13.29 -4.99 -6.63
CA ALA A 81 -12.98 -5.86 -5.50
C ALA A 81 -11.74 -5.38 -4.76
N THR A 82 -11.56 -5.86 -3.54
CA THR A 82 -10.37 -5.55 -2.72
C THR A 82 -9.13 -6.16 -3.35
N LEU A 83 -7.95 -5.60 -3.04
CA LEU A 83 -6.67 -6.09 -3.56
C LEU A 83 -6.43 -7.59 -3.23
N ALA A 84 -6.99 -8.08 -2.12
CA ALA A 84 -6.93 -9.50 -1.75
C ALA A 84 -7.92 -10.38 -2.54
N ALA A 85 -9.06 -9.83 -2.96
CA ALA A 85 -10.11 -10.54 -3.70
C ALA A 85 -9.98 -10.42 -5.23
N LEU A 86 -9.08 -9.57 -5.73
CA LEU A 86 -8.81 -9.45 -7.16
C LEU A 86 -8.31 -10.77 -7.77
N PRO A 87 -8.71 -11.09 -9.02
CA PRO A 87 -8.08 -12.16 -9.78
C PRO A 87 -6.57 -11.96 -9.88
N PRO A 88 -5.76 -13.05 -9.92
CA PRO A 88 -4.31 -12.93 -9.94
C PRO A 88 -3.75 -12.01 -11.04
N ALA A 89 -4.32 -12.06 -12.24
CA ALA A 89 -3.88 -11.21 -13.36
C ALA A 89 -4.10 -9.71 -13.11
N GLU A 90 -5.23 -9.34 -12.50
CA GLU A 90 -5.51 -7.94 -12.13
C GLU A 90 -4.63 -7.48 -10.97
N GLN A 91 -4.40 -8.36 -10.00
CA GLN A 91 -3.48 -8.10 -8.90
C GLN A 91 -2.05 -7.85 -9.42
N GLU A 92 -1.59 -8.64 -10.39
CA GLU A 92 -0.30 -8.46 -11.05
C GLU A 92 -0.21 -7.13 -11.81
N GLN A 93 -1.28 -6.69 -12.47
CA GLN A 93 -1.33 -5.37 -13.11
C GLN A 93 -1.15 -4.24 -12.09
N VAL A 94 -1.85 -4.31 -10.95
CA VAL A 94 -1.69 -3.32 -9.87
C VAL A 94 -0.24 -3.27 -9.37
N PHE A 95 0.39 -4.43 -9.15
CA PHE A 95 1.79 -4.49 -8.72
C PHE A 95 2.78 -4.02 -9.79
N ALA A 96 2.52 -4.32 -11.07
CA ALA A 96 3.34 -3.83 -12.17
C ALA A 96 3.30 -2.29 -12.25
N GLU A 97 2.13 -1.68 -12.02
CA GLU A 97 2.02 -0.23 -11.92
C GLU A 97 2.77 0.32 -10.71
N TRP A 98 2.62 -0.27 -9.53
CA TRP A 98 3.32 0.17 -8.32
C TRP A 98 4.84 0.01 -8.41
N ALA A 99 5.32 -1.00 -9.13
CA ALA A 99 6.75 -1.22 -9.35
C ALA A 99 7.43 -0.05 -10.09
N LYS A 100 6.69 0.69 -10.94
CA LYS A 100 7.22 1.85 -11.68
C LYS A 100 7.66 2.99 -10.75
N CYS A 101 7.01 3.13 -9.60
CA CYS A 101 7.33 4.13 -8.57
C CYS A 101 7.98 3.50 -7.33
N SER A 102 8.69 2.39 -7.49
CA SER A 102 9.28 1.66 -6.36
C SER A 102 10.40 2.48 -5.69
N ILE A 103 10.17 2.91 -4.45
CA ILE A 103 11.19 3.55 -3.62
C ILE A 103 12.42 2.66 -3.38
N VAL A 104 12.22 1.33 -3.39
CA VAL A 104 13.31 0.36 -3.23
C VAL A 104 14.18 0.34 -4.48
N ALA A 105 13.57 0.44 -5.67
CA ALA A 105 14.31 0.58 -6.92
C ALA A 105 15.07 1.92 -6.95
N ALA A 106 14.45 3.01 -6.50
CA ALA A 106 15.11 4.31 -6.41
C ALA A 106 16.32 4.28 -5.46
N LEU A 107 16.17 3.70 -4.27
CA LEU A 107 17.27 3.47 -3.32
C LEU A 107 18.37 2.61 -3.94
N GLY A 108 18.02 1.50 -4.60
CA GLY A 108 18.99 0.61 -5.24
C GLY A 108 19.77 1.30 -6.36
N GLN A 109 19.13 2.13 -7.16
CA GLN A 109 19.80 2.94 -8.19
C GLN A 109 20.75 3.97 -7.57
N TRP A 110 20.35 4.59 -6.45
CA TRP A 110 21.21 5.51 -5.72
C TRP A 110 22.45 4.79 -5.15
N LEU A 111 22.27 3.64 -4.49
CA LEU A 111 23.37 2.81 -3.97
C LEU A 111 24.33 2.38 -5.08
N ALA A 112 23.83 2.03 -6.26
CA ALA A 112 24.64 1.63 -7.41
C ALA A 112 25.46 2.79 -8.04
N ARG A 113 25.11 4.06 -7.73
CA ARG A 113 25.80 5.26 -8.22
C ARG A 113 26.70 5.91 -7.17
N ALA A 114 26.45 5.66 -5.90
CA ALA A 114 27.20 6.21 -4.77
C ALA A 114 28.57 5.53 -4.57
N HIS A 115 28.96 4.62 -5.48
CA HIS A 115 30.24 3.91 -5.52
C HIS A 115 30.88 4.01 -6.92
#